data_AF-A0A6G5RG20-F1
#
_entry.id   AF-A0A6G5RG20-F1
#
_cell.length_a   1.000
_cell.length_b   1.000
_cell.length_c   1.000
_cell.angle_alpha   90.00
_cell.angle_beta   90.00
_cell.angle_gamma   90.00
#
_symmetry.space_group_name_H-M   'P 1'
#
loop_
_entity.id
_entity.type
_entity.pdbx_description
1 polymer ?
#
loop_
_entity_poly.entity_id
_entity_poly.type
_entity_poly.pdbx_seq_one_letter_code
_entity_poly.pdbx_strand_id
1 'polypeptide(L)'
;MKRLGHSYRQDEAADNVPAEENRRYGIQDTSRAAAYGYRPYSVVHPPEPDSKARPYTQAELASLSGMDDKGQEIAPGTKSVNGETIPKGGCRGEADRVVRAPFDHPEGVSAARTIYFKGFEKSLADPAVKEIFTAWSACMADKNYTYDSPLAAMGSAEFSRGRITGRERAVAQADISCKKKVDLIQRWNVVEAAIETRMIREKSAVLQELLKRQNAKVAAARKIVGS
;
A
#
# COMPACT_ATOMS: atom_id res chain seq x y z
N MET A 1 12.20 -7.87 -20.89
CA MET A 1 13.63 -8.21 -21.09
C MET A 1 13.88 -9.31 -22.14
N LYS A 2 12.83 -9.94 -22.70
CA LYS A 2 12.95 -10.99 -23.73
C LYS A 2 13.76 -10.57 -24.95
N ARG A 3 13.58 -9.32 -25.43
CA ARG A 3 14.39 -8.73 -26.52
C ARG A 3 15.90 -8.80 -26.26
N LEU A 4 16.31 -8.60 -25.00
CA LEU A 4 17.72 -8.63 -24.58
C LEU A 4 18.21 -10.04 -24.25
N GLY A 5 17.42 -11.08 -24.52
CA GLY A 5 17.79 -12.48 -24.29
C GLY A 5 17.52 -13.01 -22.88
N HIS A 6 16.79 -12.26 -22.06
CA HIS A 6 16.43 -12.70 -20.72
C HIS A 6 14.95 -13.09 -20.65
N SER A 7 14.68 -14.34 -20.27
CA SER A 7 13.34 -14.78 -19.87
C SER A 7 13.03 -14.23 -18.49
N TYR A 8 12.10 -13.28 -18.42
CA TYR A 8 11.50 -12.90 -17.14
C TYR A 8 10.31 -13.84 -16.91
N ARG A 9 10.39 -14.66 -15.86
CA ARG A 9 9.21 -15.26 -15.27
C ARG A 9 8.76 -14.26 -14.21
N GLN A 10 7.56 -13.70 -14.34
CA GLN A 10 6.90 -13.30 -13.10
C GLN A 10 6.77 -14.62 -12.34
N ASP A 11 7.48 -14.76 -11.23
CA ASP A 11 7.06 -15.73 -10.25
C ASP A 11 5.58 -15.44 -10.04
N GLU A 12 4.72 -16.46 -10.19
CA GLU A 12 3.32 -16.34 -9.84
C GLU A 12 3.35 -15.78 -8.42
N ALA A 13 3.02 -14.49 -8.28
CA ALA A 13 3.02 -13.83 -7.00
C ALA A 13 2.12 -14.71 -6.15
N ALA A 14 2.69 -15.48 -5.22
CA ALA A 14 2.05 -16.67 -4.70
C ALA A 14 0.57 -16.35 -4.49
N ASP A 15 -0.32 -16.94 -5.29
CA ASP A 15 -1.71 -16.48 -5.45
C ASP A 15 -2.49 -16.48 -4.11
N ASN A 16 -1.85 -16.99 -3.06
CA ASN A 16 -2.33 -17.17 -1.70
C ASN A 16 -1.57 -16.38 -0.63
N VAL A 17 -0.77 -15.33 -0.92
CA VAL A 17 -0.32 -14.43 0.17
C VAL A 17 -1.57 -13.72 0.72
N PRO A 18 -1.99 -13.98 1.98
CA PRO A 18 -3.19 -13.35 2.50
C PRO A 18 -2.99 -11.84 2.49
N ALA A 19 -3.90 -11.12 1.82
CA ALA A 19 -3.84 -9.67 1.74
C ALA A 19 -3.77 -9.07 3.14
N GLU A 20 -2.97 -8.02 3.30
CA GLU A 20 -3.03 -7.24 4.52
C GLU A 20 -4.41 -6.61 4.66
N GLU A 21 -4.88 -6.57 5.89
CA GLU A 21 -6.14 -5.92 6.20
C GLU A 21 -6.02 -4.42 5.99
N ASN A 22 -7.07 -3.78 5.44
CA ASN A 22 -7.16 -2.33 5.47
C ASN A 22 -7.40 -1.84 6.91
N ARG A 23 -6.34 -1.30 7.52
CA ARG A 23 -6.33 -0.82 8.90
C ARG A 23 -6.57 0.68 9.03
N ARG A 24 -7.15 1.33 8.00
CA ARG A 24 -7.51 2.77 8.01
C ARG A 24 -8.32 3.15 9.25
N TYR A 25 -9.24 2.29 9.68
CA TYR A 25 -10.09 2.48 10.87
C TYR A 25 -9.75 1.47 12.00
N GLY A 26 -8.51 0.98 12.00
CA GLY A 26 -8.06 -0.11 12.87
C GLY A 26 -8.41 -1.50 12.32
N ILE A 27 -8.23 -2.53 13.16
CA ILE A 27 -8.53 -3.93 12.82
C ILE A 27 -10.05 -4.20 12.74
N GLN A 28 -10.44 -5.20 11.96
CA GLN A 28 -11.81 -5.58 11.60
C GLN A 28 -11.98 -7.11 11.48
N ASP A 29 -10.93 -7.84 11.10
CA ASP A 29 -10.91 -9.29 10.95
C ASP A 29 -10.89 -9.97 12.33
N THR A 30 -12.03 -10.59 12.66
CA THR A 30 -12.23 -11.24 13.96
C THR A 30 -11.33 -12.47 14.13
N SER A 31 -11.05 -13.20 13.05
CA SER A 31 -10.18 -14.38 13.08
C SER A 31 -8.73 -13.99 13.28
N ARG A 32 -8.26 -12.93 12.61
CA ARG A 32 -6.91 -12.38 12.82
C ARG A 32 -6.76 -11.77 14.20
N ALA A 33 -7.77 -11.08 14.73
CA ALA A 33 -7.72 -10.57 16.11
C ALA A 33 -7.63 -11.71 17.14
N ALA A 34 -8.38 -12.79 16.93
CA ALA A 34 -8.34 -13.97 17.78
C ALA A 34 -7.01 -14.73 17.69
N ALA A 35 -6.32 -14.70 16.55
CA ALA A 35 -5.04 -15.38 16.39
C ALA A 35 -3.85 -14.48 16.83
N TYR A 36 -3.89 -13.21 16.43
CA TYR A 36 -2.72 -12.33 16.38
C TYR A 36 -2.92 -11.01 17.13
N GLY A 37 -4.09 -10.77 17.74
CA GLY A 37 -4.34 -9.51 18.42
C GLY A 37 -4.29 -8.33 17.45
N TYR A 38 -3.46 -7.33 17.75
CA TYR A 38 -3.28 -6.16 16.87
C TYR A 38 -2.15 -6.35 15.85
N ARG A 39 -1.44 -7.48 15.86
CA ARG A 39 -0.27 -7.67 14.98
C ARG A 39 -0.66 -7.74 13.50
N PRO A 40 0.05 -7.02 12.60
CA PRO A 40 -0.07 -7.21 11.16
C PRO A 40 0.24 -8.65 10.77
N TYR A 41 -0.42 -9.16 9.73
CA TYR A 41 -0.19 -10.54 9.29
C TYR A 41 1.27 -10.75 8.91
N SER A 42 1.85 -9.81 8.17
CA SER A 42 3.27 -9.77 7.75
C SER A 42 4.27 -9.65 8.90
N VAL A 43 3.86 -9.20 10.08
CA VAL A 43 4.75 -9.19 11.26
C VAL A 43 4.79 -10.58 11.91
N VAL A 44 3.66 -11.32 11.87
CA VAL A 44 3.58 -12.68 12.40
C VAL A 44 4.13 -13.70 11.41
N HIS A 45 3.87 -13.46 10.12
CA HIS A 45 4.28 -14.27 8.98
C HIS A 45 5.12 -13.38 8.06
N PRO A 46 6.38 -13.08 8.45
CA PRO A 46 7.27 -12.31 7.59
C PRO A 46 7.39 -13.03 6.24
N PRO A 47 7.35 -12.29 5.11
CA PRO A 47 7.55 -12.90 3.82
C PRO A 47 8.90 -13.63 3.82
N GLU A 48 8.86 -14.94 3.62
CA GLU A 48 10.08 -15.73 3.50
C GLU A 48 10.72 -15.41 2.14
N PRO A 49 12.05 -15.22 2.09
CA PRO A 49 12.75 -15.19 0.82
C PRO A 49 12.43 -16.47 0.04
N ASP A 50 12.13 -16.34 -1.24
CA ASP A 50 11.95 -17.52 -2.08
C ASP A 50 13.28 -18.29 -2.14
N SER A 51 13.34 -19.42 -1.43
CA SER A 51 14.52 -20.28 -1.37
C SER A 51 14.86 -20.92 -2.71
N LYS A 52 13.94 -20.89 -3.67
CA LYS A 52 14.14 -21.36 -5.05
C LYS A 52 14.47 -20.22 -6.02
N ALA A 53 14.38 -18.96 -5.60
CA ALA A 53 14.76 -17.84 -6.43
C ALA A 53 16.27 -17.90 -6.69
N ARG A 54 16.64 -18.03 -7.97
CA ARG A 54 18.04 -17.89 -8.36
C ARG A 54 18.45 -16.41 -8.26
N PRO A 55 19.69 -16.11 -7.88
CA PRO A 55 20.18 -14.75 -7.98
C PRO A 55 20.15 -14.28 -9.43
N TYR A 56 19.84 -13.00 -9.64
CA TYR A 56 20.00 -12.37 -10.95
C TYR A 56 21.48 -12.33 -11.31
N THR A 57 21.80 -12.72 -12.54
CA THR A 57 23.15 -12.58 -13.09
C THR A 57 23.49 -11.11 -13.34
N GLN A 58 24.78 -10.79 -13.44
CA GLN A 58 25.20 -9.43 -13.77
C GLN A 58 24.66 -8.96 -15.12
N ALA A 59 24.56 -9.84 -16.11
CA ALA A 59 23.99 -9.51 -17.42
C ALA A 59 22.49 -9.16 -17.33
N GLU A 60 21.74 -9.85 -16.46
CA GLU A 60 20.32 -9.55 -16.21
C GLU A 60 20.16 -8.22 -15.49
N LEU A 61 20.97 -7.97 -14.47
CA LEU A 61 20.97 -6.71 -13.73
C LEU A 61 21.33 -5.54 -14.66
N ALA A 62 22.39 -5.67 -15.46
CA ALA A 62 22.77 -4.66 -16.45
C ALA A 62 21.66 -4.41 -17.49
N SER A 63 21.01 -5.46 -17.99
CA SER A 63 19.87 -5.31 -18.90
C SER A 63 18.66 -4.64 -18.23
N LEU A 64 18.43 -4.89 -16.94
CA LEU A 64 17.32 -4.32 -16.17
C LEU A 64 17.56 -2.85 -15.80
N SER A 65 18.71 -2.54 -15.22
CA SER A 65 19.02 -1.24 -14.60
C SER A 65 19.97 -0.35 -15.42
N GLY A 66 20.68 -0.93 -16.40
CA GLY A 66 21.76 -0.24 -17.11
C GLY A 66 23.01 -0.01 -16.25
N MET A 67 23.21 -0.78 -15.20
CA MET A 67 24.34 -0.65 -14.27
C MET A 67 25.28 -1.86 -14.33
N ASP A 68 26.57 -1.63 -14.11
CA ASP A 68 27.58 -2.67 -13.91
C ASP A 68 27.54 -3.25 -12.48
N ASP A 69 28.48 -4.13 -12.16
CA ASP A 69 28.59 -4.81 -10.86
C ASP A 69 29.00 -3.88 -9.70
N LYS A 70 29.48 -2.68 -10.03
CA LYS A 70 29.84 -1.61 -9.10
C LYS A 70 28.74 -0.55 -8.97
N GLY A 71 27.60 -0.73 -9.65
CA GLY A 71 26.49 0.22 -9.67
C GLY A 71 26.75 1.45 -10.53
N GLN A 72 27.74 1.42 -11.41
CA GLN A 72 28.04 2.51 -12.35
C GLN A 72 27.26 2.31 -13.66
N GLU A 73 26.96 3.39 -14.37
CA GLU A 73 26.30 3.28 -15.69
C GLU A 73 27.20 2.52 -16.67
N ILE A 74 26.63 1.53 -17.36
CA ILE A 74 27.35 0.82 -18.43
C ILE A 74 27.65 1.75 -19.61
N ALA A 75 28.73 1.46 -20.34
CA ALA A 75 29.12 2.25 -21.50
C ALA A 75 27.99 2.29 -22.57
N PRO A 76 27.77 3.45 -23.22
CA PRO A 76 26.84 3.54 -24.34
C PRO A 76 27.17 2.50 -25.42
N GLY A 77 26.15 1.83 -25.97
CA GLY A 77 26.34 0.81 -27.00
C GLY A 77 26.67 -0.60 -26.48
N THR A 78 26.75 -0.79 -25.15
CA THR A 78 26.91 -2.12 -24.54
C THR A 78 25.84 -3.08 -25.04
N LYS A 79 26.27 -4.28 -25.44
CA LYS A 79 25.41 -5.32 -26.01
C LYS A 79 24.93 -6.28 -24.91
N SER A 80 23.68 -6.70 -25.04
CA SER A 80 23.07 -7.78 -24.26
C SER A 80 23.53 -9.15 -24.78
N VAL A 81 23.11 -10.23 -24.10
CA VAL A 81 23.43 -11.61 -24.49
C VAL A 81 22.90 -11.99 -25.88
N ASN A 82 21.86 -11.30 -26.37
CA ASN A 82 21.30 -11.48 -27.71
C ASN A 82 21.91 -10.51 -28.76
N GLY A 83 22.96 -9.76 -28.43
CA GLY A 83 23.59 -8.80 -29.34
C GLY A 83 22.83 -7.48 -29.53
N GLU A 84 21.65 -7.34 -28.91
CA GLU A 84 20.89 -6.10 -28.87
C GLU A 84 21.55 -5.08 -27.95
N THR A 85 21.51 -3.79 -28.32
CA THR A 85 22.03 -2.72 -27.45
C THR A 85 21.17 -2.59 -26.21
N ILE A 86 21.78 -2.60 -25.02
CA ILE A 86 21.07 -2.31 -23.77
C ILE A 86 20.66 -0.82 -23.78
N PRO A 87 19.36 -0.50 -23.59
CA PRO A 87 18.91 0.89 -23.54
C PRO A 87 19.58 1.67 -22.42
N LYS A 88 19.68 3.00 -22.56
CA LYS A 88 20.15 3.87 -21.46
C LYS A 88 19.33 3.62 -20.18
N GLY A 89 19.99 3.29 -19.07
CA GLY A 89 19.34 2.92 -17.81
C GLY A 89 18.59 1.58 -17.85
N GLY A 90 18.92 0.70 -18.79
CA GLY A 90 18.31 -0.61 -18.99
C GLY A 90 16.83 -0.54 -19.36
N CYS A 91 16.16 -1.69 -19.25
CA CYS A 91 14.71 -1.79 -19.45
C CYS A 91 13.93 -0.89 -18.48
N ARG A 92 14.42 -0.67 -17.26
CA ARG A 92 13.76 0.25 -16.31
C ARG A 92 13.78 1.69 -16.83
N GLY A 93 14.93 2.17 -17.30
CA GLY A 93 15.04 3.51 -17.86
C GLY A 93 14.21 3.68 -19.13
N GLU A 94 14.13 2.64 -19.96
CA GLU A 94 13.24 2.62 -21.13
C GLU A 94 11.76 2.69 -20.73
N ALA A 95 11.32 1.87 -19.77
CA ALA A 95 9.97 1.91 -19.24
C ALA A 95 9.64 3.28 -18.62
N ASP A 96 10.59 3.90 -17.92
CA ASP A 96 10.42 5.25 -17.40
C ASP A 96 10.18 6.27 -18.52
N ARG A 97 10.97 6.23 -19.60
CA ARG A 97 10.81 7.17 -20.73
C ARG A 97 9.55 6.94 -21.55
N VAL A 98 9.12 5.69 -21.71
CA VAL A 98 8.01 5.34 -22.61
C VAL A 98 6.67 5.29 -21.88
N VAL A 99 6.66 4.87 -20.62
CA VAL A 99 5.42 4.58 -19.86
C VAL A 99 5.23 5.52 -18.66
N ARG A 100 6.28 6.04 -18.03
CA ARG A 100 6.13 6.91 -16.85
C ARG A 100 6.18 8.40 -17.21
N ALA A 101 7.34 8.90 -17.60
CA ALA A 101 7.64 10.32 -17.80
C ALA A 101 6.67 11.06 -18.72
N PRO A 102 6.20 10.51 -19.86
CA PRO A 102 5.27 11.21 -20.74
C PRO A 102 3.91 11.52 -20.10
N PHE A 103 3.55 10.76 -19.06
CA PHE A 103 2.26 10.83 -18.38
C PHE A 103 2.39 11.34 -16.95
N ASP A 104 3.58 11.79 -16.54
CA ASP A 104 3.77 12.36 -15.22
C ASP A 104 2.91 13.61 -15.03
N HIS A 105 2.35 13.73 -13.83
CA HIS A 105 1.62 14.92 -13.39
C HIS A 105 1.81 15.08 -11.88
N PRO A 106 2.96 15.62 -11.44
CA PRO A 106 3.31 15.72 -10.03
C PRO A 106 2.29 16.48 -9.20
N GLU A 107 1.68 17.53 -9.76
CA GLU A 107 0.64 18.32 -9.10
C GLU A 107 -0.60 17.48 -8.78
N GLY A 108 -1.13 16.73 -9.75
CA GLY A 108 -2.26 15.83 -9.53
C GLY A 108 -1.93 14.71 -8.55
N VAL A 109 -0.75 14.11 -8.64
CA VAL A 109 -0.29 13.09 -7.66
C VAL A 109 -0.24 13.70 -6.26
N SER A 110 0.27 14.92 -6.13
CA SER A 110 0.30 15.66 -4.86
C SER A 110 -1.11 15.92 -4.34
N ALA A 111 -2.01 16.43 -5.19
CA ALA A 111 -3.41 16.68 -4.83
C ALA A 111 -4.12 15.42 -4.34
N ALA A 112 -3.99 14.29 -5.05
CA ALA A 112 -4.58 13.02 -4.64
C ALA A 112 -4.02 12.53 -3.29
N ARG A 113 -2.70 12.63 -3.08
CA ARG A 113 -2.07 12.31 -1.78
C ARG A 113 -2.55 13.22 -0.67
N THR A 114 -2.67 14.52 -0.91
CA THR A 114 -3.20 15.48 0.06
C THR A 114 -4.62 15.13 0.46
N ILE A 115 -5.49 14.79 -0.50
CA ILE A 115 -6.87 14.35 -0.21
C ILE A 115 -6.86 13.12 0.69
N TYR A 116 -6.09 12.10 0.34
CA TYR A 116 -5.98 10.88 1.13
C TYR A 116 -5.48 11.11 2.57
N PHE A 117 -4.42 11.90 2.77
CA PHE A 117 -3.88 12.11 4.12
C PHE A 117 -4.68 13.13 4.94
N LYS A 118 -5.04 14.28 4.34
CA LYS A 118 -5.74 15.35 5.04
C LYS A 118 -7.24 15.05 5.21
N GLY A 119 -7.86 14.27 4.32
CA GLY A 119 -9.22 13.77 4.50
C GLY A 119 -9.36 12.99 5.81
N PHE A 120 -8.45 12.03 6.02
CA PHE A 120 -8.35 11.28 7.27
C PHE A 120 -8.10 12.14 8.50
N GLU A 121 -7.08 12.99 8.44
CA GLU A 121 -6.71 13.86 9.55
C GLU A 121 -7.87 14.76 9.97
N LYS A 122 -8.59 15.32 8.98
CA LYS A 122 -9.80 16.11 9.23
C LYS A 122 -10.92 15.24 9.81
N SER A 123 -11.10 14.01 9.33
CA SER A 123 -12.13 13.11 9.86
C SER A 123 -11.88 12.75 11.33
N LEU A 124 -10.62 12.56 11.75
CA LEU A 124 -10.26 12.33 13.15
C LEU A 124 -10.64 13.51 14.06
N ALA A 125 -10.61 14.72 13.53
CA ALA A 125 -10.96 15.94 14.25
C ALA A 125 -12.47 16.24 14.23
N ASP A 126 -13.23 15.59 13.33
CA ASP A 126 -14.64 15.85 13.11
C ASP A 126 -15.48 15.50 14.35
N PRO A 127 -16.39 16.38 14.81
CA PRO A 127 -17.23 16.12 15.98
C PRO A 127 -18.04 14.81 15.88
N ALA A 128 -18.53 14.45 14.70
CA ALA A 128 -19.30 13.22 14.52
C ALA A 128 -18.42 11.97 14.72
N VAL A 129 -17.15 12.01 14.31
CA VAL A 129 -16.19 10.92 14.55
C VAL A 129 -15.80 10.83 16.01
N LYS A 130 -15.61 11.97 16.68
CA LYS A 130 -15.35 11.99 18.13
C LYS A 130 -16.51 11.38 18.92
N GLU A 131 -17.76 11.66 18.55
CA GLU A 131 -18.92 11.04 19.17
C GLU A 131 -18.96 9.52 18.97
N ILE A 132 -18.64 9.04 17.75
CA ILE A 132 -18.50 7.61 17.47
C ILE A 132 -17.43 6.97 18.35
N PHE A 133 -16.29 7.65 18.54
CA PHE A 133 -15.23 7.17 19.41
C PHE A 133 -15.68 7.13 20.87
N THR A 134 -16.40 8.14 21.37
CA THR A 134 -16.97 8.11 22.72
C THR A 134 -17.91 6.91 22.92
N ALA A 135 -18.78 6.60 21.95
CA ALA A 135 -19.67 5.45 22.02
C ALA A 135 -18.89 4.12 22.01
N TRP A 136 -17.84 4.01 21.18
CA TRP A 136 -16.95 2.86 21.16
C TRP A 136 -16.19 2.70 22.47
N SER A 137 -15.64 3.78 23.03
CA SER A 137 -14.90 3.80 24.29
C SER A 137 -15.79 3.37 25.45
N ALA A 138 -17.06 3.80 25.49
CA ALA A 138 -18.02 3.33 26.49
C ALA A 138 -18.23 1.81 26.40
N CYS A 139 -18.37 1.25 25.19
CA CYS A 139 -18.45 -0.20 25.01
C CYS A 139 -17.18 -0.94 25.47
N MET A 140 -15.99 -0.36 25.24
CA MET A 140 -14.73 -0.93 25.73
C MET A 140 -14.66 -0.89 27.26
N ALA A 141 -15.13 0.20 27.88
CA ALA A 141 -15.17 0.36 29.32
C ALA A 141 -16.10 -0.66 30.01
N ASP A 142 -17.26 -0.97 29.41
CA ASP A 142 -18.15 -2.05 29.85
C ASP A 142 -17.44 -3.43 29.87
N LYS A 143 -16.36 -3.57 29.09
CA LYS A 143 -15.52 -4.78 29.00
C LYS A 143 -14.24 -4.68 29.83
N ASN A 144 -14.12 -3.66 30.71
CA ASN A 144 -12.96 -3.37 31.54
C ASN A 144 -11.70 -2.97 30.74
N TYR A 145 -11.87 -2.35 29.58
CA TYR A 145 -10.77 -1.81 28.76
C TYR A 145 -10.96 -0.32 28.50
N THR A 146 -9.92 0.48 28.72
CA THR A 146 -10.00 1.94 28.60
C THR A 146 -9.08 2.44 27.49
N TYR A 147 -9.66 2.97 26.42
CA TYR A 147 -8.95 3.62 25.32
C TYR A 147 -9.82 4.73 24.73
N ASP A 148 -9.20 5.83 24.28
CA ASP A 148 -9.92 7.00 23.75
C ASP A 148 -10.39 6.82 22.30
N SER A 149 -9.77 5.91 21.57
CA SER A 149 -10.16 5.57 20.20
C SER A 149 -9.62 4.20 19.79
N PRO A 150 -10.17 3.59 18.73
CA PRO A 150 -9.63 2.34 18.20
C PRO A 150 -8.16 2.42 17.77
N LEU A 151 -7.73 3.58 17.26
CA LEU A 151 -6.34 3.79 16.87
C LEU A 151 -5.42 3.87 18.10
N ALA A 152 -5.90 4.42 19.21
CA ALA A 152 -5.16 4.44 20.47
C ALA A 152 -4.99 3.03 21.05
N ALA A 153 -6.02 2.18 20.97
CA ALA A 153 -5.91 0.78 21.38
C ALA A 153 -4.92 0.01 20.48
N MET A 154 -5.06 0.12 19.16
CA MET A 154 -4.16 -0.53 18.21
C MET A 154 -2.71 -0.04 18.31
N GLY A 155 -2.50 1.25 18.57
CA GLY A 155 -1.19 1.88 18.72
C GLY A 155 -0.59 1.79 20.12
N SER A 156 -1.25 1.10 21.05
CA SER A 156 -0.84 1.01 22.45
C SER A 156 0.53 0.34 22.61
N ALA A 157 1.36 0.90 23.50
CA ALA A 157 2.72 0.40 23.73
C ALA A 157 2.72 -1.05 24.24
N GLU A 158 1.72 -1.48 25.03
CA GLU A 158 1.58 -2.87 25.51
C GLU A 158 1.39 -3.89 24.39
N PHE A 159 0.95 -3.46 23.19
CA PHE A 159 0.73 -4.32 22.03
C PHE A 159 1.72 -4.02 20.89
N SER A 160 2.79 -3.27 21.17
CA SER A 160 3.73 -2.83 20.14
C SER A 160 4.92 -3.78 19.94
N ARG A 161 5.32 -4.54 20.97
CA ARG A 161 6.50 -5.43 20.93
C ARG A 161 6.29 -6.73 21.70
N GLY A 162 7.21 -7.67 21.55
CA GLY A 162 7.22 -8.93 22.30
C GLY A 162 6.22 -9.97 21.80
N ARG A 163 5.93 -10.97 22.64
CA ARG A 163 5.03 -12.07 22.32
C ARG A 163 3.57 -11.59 22.35
N ILE A 164 2.76 -12.10 21.43
CA ILE A 164 1.31 -11.85 21.38
C ILE A 164 0.66 -12.46 22.63
N THR A 165 0.16 -11.60 23.51
CA THR A 165 -0.41 -12.01 24.80
C THR A 165 -1.89 -12.40 24.67
N GLY A 166 -2.40 -13.16 25.65
CA GLY A 166 -3.84 -13.42 25.75
C GLY A 166 -4.64 -12.13 25.95
N ARG A 167 -4.07 -11.14 26.67
CA ARG A 167 -4.65 -9.81 26.84
C ARG A 167 -4.77 -9.08 25.51
N GLU A 168 -3.71 -9.07 24.68
CA GLU A 168 -3.74 -8.43 23.37
C GLU A 168 -4.86 -8.98 22.48
N ARG A 169 -5.01 -10.31 22.42
CA ARG A 169 -6.10 -10.96 21.69
C ARG A 169 -7.47 -10.57 22.22
N ALA A 170 -7.66 -10.62 23.55
CA ALA A 170 -8.93 -10.27 24.17
C ALA A 170 -9.33 -8.81 23.90
N VAL A 171 -8.39 -7.88 23.99
CA VAL A 171 -8.62 -6.45 23.71
C VAL A 171 -8.93 -6.23 22.22
N ALA A 172 -8.19 -6.88 21.31
CA ALA A 172 -8.44 -6.79 19.88
C ALA A 172 -9.83 -7.33 19.48
N GLN A 173 -10.26 -8.44 20.09
CA GLN A 173 -11.60 -9.00 19.88
C GLN A 173 -12.69 -8.08 20.46
N ALA A 174 -12.46 -7.48 21.64
CA ALA A 174 -13.36 -6.50 22.23
C ALA A 174 -13.50 -5.25 21.35
N ASP A 175 -12.39 -4.75 20.82
CA ASP A 175 -12.35 -3.61 19.89
C ASP A 175 -13.25 -3.86 18.68
N ILE A 176 -13.08 -4.99 17.98
CA ILE A 176 -13.91 -5.34 16.82
C ILE A 176 -15.38 -5.48 17.21
N SER A 177 -15.68 -6.12 18.34
CA SER A 177 -17.06 -6.25 18.83
C SER A 177 -17.69 -4.89 19.11
N CYS A 178 -16.96 -3.97 19.73
CA CYS A 178 -17.43 -2.63 20.02
C CYS A 178 -17.57 -1.77 18.77
N LYS A 179 -16.66 -1.90 17.80
CA LYS A 179 -16.79 -1.26 16.48
C LYS A 179 -18.08 -1.67 15.79
N LYS A 180 -18.40 -2.97 15.80
CA LYS A 180 -19.65 -3.50 15.23
C LYS A 180 -20.88 -2.99 15.97
N LYS A 181 -20.84 -2.92 17.31
CA LYS A 181 -21.97 -2.44 18.13
C LYS A 181 -22.38 -0.99 17.81
N VAL A 182 -21.43 -0.14 17.41
CA VAL A 182 -21.67 1.30 17.17
C VAL A 182 -21.58 1.69 15.69
N ASP A 183 -21.48 0.71 14.79
CA ASP A 183 -21.27 0.87 13.35
C ASP A 183 -20.10 1.81 13.01
N LEU A 184 -19.02 1.72 13.80
CA LEU A 184 -17.92 2.69 13.79
C LEU A 184 -17.34 2.91 12.39
N ILE A 185 -17.09 1.81 11.68
CA ILE A 185 -16.40 1.81 10.40
C ILE A 185 -17.23 2.51 9.34
N GLN A 186 -18.51 2.16 9.25
CA GLN A 186 -19.41 2.75 8.27
C GLN A 186 -19.63 4.24 8.57
N ARG A 187 -19.90 4.58 9.84
CA ARG A 187 -20.19 5.97 10.22
C ARG A 187 -18.97 6.88 10.05
N TRP A 188 -17.78 6.41 10.41
CA TRP A 188 -16.55 7.17 10.18
C TRP A 188 -16.26 7.30 8.68
N ASN A 189 -16.41 6.22 7.90
CA ASN A 189 -16.20 6.27 6.45
C ASN A 189 -17.12 7.29 5.76
N VAL A 190 -18.39 7.38 6.15
CA VAL A 190 -19.32 8.38 5.61
C VAL A 190 -18.82 9.81 5.86
N VAL A 191 -18.30 10.09 7.07
CA VAL A 191 -17.75 11.42 7.42
C VAL A 191 -16.49 11.72 6.61
N GLU A 192 -15.54 10.78 6.56
CA GLU A 192 -14.30 10.95 5.79
C GLU A 192 -14.59 11.14 4.29
N ALA A 193 -15.46 10.31 3.72
CA ALA A 193 -15.84 10.40 2.31
C ALA A 193 -16.50 11.74 1.97
N ALA A 194 -17.32 12.30 2.87
CA ALA A 194 -17.90 13.63 2.68
C ALA A 194 -16.82 14.73 2.67
N ILE A 195 -15.81 14.63 3.54
CA ILE A 195 -14.65 15.54 3.56
C ILE A 195 -13.85 15.42 2.27
N GLU A 196 -13.46 14.20 1.90
CA GLU A 196 -12.67 13.93 0.69
C GLU A 196 -13.42 14.37 -0.57
N THR A 197 -14.73 14.13 -0.64
CA THR A 197 -15.57 14.56 -1.78
C THR A 197 -15.54 16.08 -1.96
N ARG A 198 -15.53 16.87 -0.87
CA ARG A 198 -15.39 18.33 -0.97
C ARG A 198 -14.02 18.71 -1.51
N MET A 199 -12.96 18.11 -0.98
CA MET A 199 -11.59 18.37 -1.44
C MET A 199 -11.37 17.96 -2.91
N ILE A 200 -12.01 16.87 -3.36
CA ILE A 200 -11.99 16.44 -4.76
C ILE A 200 -12.66 17.50 -5.65
N ARG A 201 -13.81 18.07 -5.24
CA ARG A 201 -14.47 19.14 -6.01
C ARG A 201 -13.58 20.37 -6.14
N GLU A 202 -12.94 20.78 -5.05
CA GLU A 202 -11.99 21.91 -5.01
C GLU A 202 -10.76 21.70 -5.91
N LYS A 203 -10.35 20.44 -6.11
CA LYS A 203 -9.19 20.04 -6.93
C LYS A 203 -9.59 19.33 -8.23
N SER A 204 -10.83 19.51 -8.68
CA SER A 204 -11.41 18.72 -9.78
C SER A 204 -10.61 18.81 -11.07
N ALA A 205 -10.19 20.01 -11.50
CA ALA A 205 -9.43 20.20 -12.74
C ALA A 205 -8.09 19.43 -12.74
N VAL A 206 -7.29 19.57 -11.68
CA VAL A 206 -5.98 18.89 -11.58
C VAL A 206 -6.14 17.37 -11.46
N LEU A 207 -7.20 16.90 -10.78
CA LEU A 207 -7.49 15.46 -10.66
C LEU A 207 -8.02 14.86 -11.96
N GLN A 208 -8.81 15.61 -12.74
CA GLN A 208 -9.27 15.16 -14.06
C GLN A 208 -8.10 15.02 -15.04
N GLU A 209 -7.16 15.95 -15.02
CA GLU A 209 -5.94 15.86 -15.83
C GLU A 209 -5.07 14.68 -15.37
N LEU A 210 -4.94 14.45 -14.06
CA LEU A 210 -4.29 13.24 -13.53
C LEU A 210 -4.95 11.97 -14.07
N LEU A 211 -6.28 11.87 -13.98
CA LEU A 211 -7.03 10.70 -14.42
C LEU A 211 -6.83 10.45 -15.92
N LYS A 212 -6.91 11.49 -16.74
CA LYS A 212 -6.65 11.43 -18.18
C LYS A 212 -5.26 10.86 -18.47
N ARG A 213 -4.23 11.36 -17.78
CA ARG A 213 -2.84 10.90 -17.94
C ARG A 213 -2.63 9.46 -17.47
N GLN A 214 -3.24 9.07 -16.34
CA GLN A 214 -3.17 7.68 -15.86
C GLN A 214 -3.85 6.71 -16.83
N ASN A 215 -5.00 7.08 -17.38
CA ASN A 215 -5.68 6.26 -18.40
C ASN A 215 -4.82 6.10 -19.66
N ALA A 216 -4.21 7.19 -20.13
CA ALA A 216 -3.30 7.16 -21.28
C ALA A 216 -2.05 6.31 -20.99
N LYS A 217 -1.50 6.40 -19.77
CA LYS A 217 -0.38 5.57 -19.30
C LYS A 217 -0.73 4.08 -19.31
N VAL A 218 -1.88 3.69 -18.77
CA VAL A 218 -2.34 2.30 -18.78
C VAL A 218 -2.54 1.80 -20.21
N ALA A 219 -3.12 2.62 -21.09
CA ALA A 219 -3.29 2.27 -22.49
C ALA A 219 -1.93 2.08 -23.21
N ALA A 220 -0.94 2.94 -22.94
CA ALA A 220 0.41 2.79 -23.46
C ALA A 220 1.09 1.51 -22.94
N ALA A 221 0.98 1.22 -21.64
CA ALA A 221 1.53 0.01 -21.04
C ALA A 221 0.91 -1.27 -21.62
N ARG A 222 -0.41 -1.30 -21.84
CA ARG A 222 -1.10 -2.45 -22.44
C ARG A 222 -0.59 -2.81 -23.83
N LYS A 223 -0.21 -1.81 -24.64
CA LYS A 223 0.38 -2.03 -25.97
C LYS A 223 1.75 -2.72 -25.91
N ILE A 224 2.46 -2.62 -24.78
CA ILE A 224 3.79 -3.20 -24.57
C ILE A 224 3.69 -4.62 -23.98
N VAL A 225 2.67 -4.87 -23.14
CA VAL A 225 2.49 -6.17 -22.47
C VAL A 225 1.66 -7.14 -23.32
N GLY A 226 0.78 -6.62 -24.19
CA GLY A 226 -0.04 -7.43 -25.12
C GLY A 226 0.65 -7.77 -26.45
N SER A 227 1.94 -7.43 -26.61
CA SER A 227 2.77 -7.69 -27.79
C SER A 227 3.88 -8.68 -27.46
#